data_AF-A0A7S3E045-F1
#
_entry.id   AF-A0A7S3E045-F1
#
_cell.length_a   1.000
_cell.length_b   1.000
_cell.length_c   1.000
_cell.angle_alpha   90.00
_cell.angle_beta   90.00
_cell.angle_gamma   90.00
#
_symmetry.space_group_name_H-M   'P 1'
#
loop_
_entity.id
_entity.type
_entity.pdbx_description
1 polymer ?
#
loop_
_entity_poly.entity_id
_entity_poly.type
_entity_poly.pdbx_seq_one_letter_code
_entity_poly.pdbx_strand_id
1 'polypeptide(L)'
;SAGCPLWSKNQKTCRSPKTIDKAARGGHLEVLQWLRENGFAWGTETCAAAAAGHRGEFEVLKWLTTKGCPLDGKTLERACVGGHNLTYQYATEKLMLEDAAERPDRGVEQRRVQVRPAQ
;
A
#
# COMPACT_ATOMS: atom_id res chain seq x y z
N SER A 1 11.96 -45.30 -7.17
CA SER A 1 10.90 -44.96 -6.20
C SER A 1 11.25 -43.66 -5.49
N ALA A 2 10.98 -42.51 -6.09
CA ALA A 2 11.14 -41.21 -5.44
C ALA A 2 9.75 -40.68 -5.12
N GLY A 3 9.43 -40.60 -3.84
CA GLY A 3 8.16 -40.08 -3.35
C GLY A 3 8.03 -38.61 -3.72
N CYS A 4 7.17 -38.30 -4.69
CA CYS A 4 6.73 -36.92 -4.92
C CYS A 4 5.83 -36.52 -3.75
N PRO A 5 6.22 -35.57 -2.89
CA PRO A 5 5.38 -35.18 -1.78
C PRO A 5 4.16 -34.43 -2.34
N LEU A 6 2.97 -34.94 -1.99
CA LEU A 6 1.65 -34.61 -2.55
C LEU A 6 1.19 -33.15 -2.36
N TRP A 7 1.99 -32.27 -1.78
CA TRP A 7 1.63 -30.87 -1.51
C TRP A 7 1.69 -29.95 -2.73
N SER A 8 2.33 -30.39 -3.83
CA SER A 8 2.66 -29.52 -4.96
C SER A 8 1.52 -29.37 -6.00
N LYS A 9 0.49 -30.23 -6.00
CA LYS A 9 -0.49 -30.29 -7.10
C LYS A 9 -1.80 -29.51 -6.88
N ASN A 10 -1.99 -28.84 -5.74
CA ASN A 10 -3.24 -28.08 -5.46
C ASN A 10 -3.07 -26.55 -5.45
N GLN A 11 -1.98 -26.02 -6.02
CA GLN A 11 -1.68 -24.57 -6.02
C GLN A 11 -2.57 -23.74 -6.97
N LYS A 12 -3.50 -24.35 -7.72
CA LYS A 12 -4.31 -23.67 -8.75
C LYS A 12 -5.74 -23.30 -8.33
N THR A 13 -6.23 -23.68 -7.15
CA THR A 13 -7.66 -23.52 -6.82
C THR A 13 -8.00 -22.49 -5.73
N CYS A 14 -7.01 -21.80 -5.14
CA CYS A 14 -7.27 -20.77 -4.11
C CYS A 14 -6.69 -19.39 -4.46
N ARG A 15 -6.55 -19.03 -5.74
CA ARG A 15 -6.14 -17.67 -6.18
C ARG A 15 -7.29 -16.66 -6.08
N SER A 16 -8.05 -16.67 -4.98
CA SER A 16 -9.03 -15.62 -4.75
C SER A 16 -8.33 -14.39 -4.16
N PRO A 17 -8.46 -13.18 -4.76
CA PRO A 17 -7.88 -11.95 -4.21
C PRO A 17 -8.32 -11.69 -2.76
N LYS A 18 -9.53 -12.15 -2.42
CA LYS A 18 -10.12 -12.10 -1.07
C LYS A 18 -9.25 -12.70 0.04
N THR A 19 -8.34 -13.62 -0.27
CA THR A 19 -7.45 -14.24 0.74
C THR A 19 -6.43 -13.23 1.24
N ILE A 20 -5.86 -12.43 0.34
CA ILE A 20 -4.86 -11.40 0.67
C ILE A 20 -5.54 -10.27 1.44
N ASP A 21 -6.73 -9.85 1.01
CA ASP A 21 -7.49 -8.77 1.64
C ASP A 21 -7.85 -9.12 3.11
N LYS A 22 -8.24 -10.37 3.37
CA LYS A 22 -8.49 -10.85 4.74
C LYS A 22 -7.23 -10.90 5.59
N ALA A 23 -6.11 -11.36 5.03
CA ALA A 23 -4.83 -11.38 5.72
C ALA A 23 -4.36 -9.95 6.07
N ALA A 24 -4.55 -9.02 5.14
CA ALA A 24 -4.24 -7.60 5.31
C ALA A 24 -5.10 -6.95 6.39
N ARG A 25 -6.42 -7.19 6.38
CA ARG A 25 -7.33 -6.70 7.43
C ARG A 25 -7.02 -7.27 8.80
N GLY A 26 -6.52 -8.51 8.86
CA GLY A 26 -6.15 -9.19 10.11
C GLY A 26 -4.76 -8.82 10.66
N GLY A 27 -3.96 -8.05 9.92
CA GLY A 27 -2.61 -7.68 10.33
C GLY A 27 -1.57 -8.80 10.18
N HIS A 28 -1.86 -9.83 9.38
CA HIS A 28 -1.00 -11.02 9.24
C HIS A 28 0.13 -10.79 8.23
N LEU A 29 1.17 -10.07 8.67
CA LEU A 29 2.29 -9.69 7.81
C LEU A 29 3.05 -10.90 7.26
N GLU A 30 3.34 -11.93 8.07
CA GLU A 30 4.06 -13.13 7.59
C GLU A 30 3.28 -13.86 6.49
N VAL A 31 1.95 -13.89 6.60
CA VAL A 31 1.08 -14.50 5.58
C VAL A 31 1.13 -13.70 4.28
N LEU A 32 1.13 -12.37 4.35
CA LEU A 32 1.26 -11.50 3.18
C LEU A 32 2.62 -11.63 2.49
N GLN A 33 3.70 -11.79 3.26
CA GLN A 33 5.03 -12.06 2.72
C GLN A 33 5.04 -13.38 1.96
N TRP A 34 4.50 -14.45 2.57
CA TRP A 34 4.40 -15.74 1.92
C TRP A 34 3.55 -15.68 0.64
N LEU A 35 2.42 -14.97 0.66
CA LEU A 35 1.57 -14.80 -0.52
C LEU A 35 2.33 -14.07 -1.64
N ARG A 36 3.16 -13.07 -1.32
CA ARG A 36 3.99 -12.40 -2.31
C ARG A 36 5.02 -13.34 -2.95
N GLU A 37 5.70 -14.14 -2.15
CA GLU A 37 6.68 -15.12 -2.64
C GLU A 37 6.04 -16.18 -3.53
N ASN A 38 4.76 -16.51 -3.29
CA ASN A 38 3.97 -17.42 -4.11
C ASN A 38 3.34 -16.76 -5.35
N GLY A 39 3.69 -15.51 -5.66
CA GLY A 39 3.26 -14.82 -6.88
C GLY A 39 1.82 -14.31 -6.86
N PHE A 40 1.24 -14.08 -5.68
CA PHE A 40 -0.07 -13.44 -5.57
C PHE A 40 0.04 -11.93 -5.85
N ALA A 41 -0.89 -11.42 -6.66
CA ALA A 41 -1.02 -10.00 -6.93
C ALA A 41 -1.92 -9.33 -5.88
N TRP A 42 -1.46 -8.23 -5.31
CA TRP A 42 -2.29 -7.33 -4.51
C TRP A 42 -2.97 -6.31 -5.42
N GLY A 43 -4.20 -5.95 -5.05
CA GLY A 43 -4.95 -4.88 -5.70
C GLY A 43 -5.09 -3.67 -4.77
N THR A 44 -5.73 -2.64 -5.30
CA THR A 44 -6.12 -1.42 -4.56
C THR A 44 -6.93 -1.74 -3.30
N GLU A 45 -7.78 -2.77 -3.38
CA GLU A 45 -8.60 -3.26 -2.26
C GLU A 45 -7.76 -3.86 -1.12
N THR A 46 -6.55 -4.36 -1.40
CA THR A 46 -5.69 -4.96 -0.37
C THR A 46 -5.14 -3.90 0.58
N CYS A 47 -4.71 -2.75 0.04
CA CYS A 47 -4.31 -1.60 0.85
C CYS A 47 -5.50 -1.02 1.65
N ALA A 48 -6.68 -0.93 1.02
CA ALA A 48 -7.89 -0.49 1.72
C ALA A 48 -8.32 -1.44 2.85
N ALA A 49 -8.13 -2.76 2.67
CA ALA A 49 -8.42 -3.76 3.68
C ALA A 49 -7.47 -3.67 4.88
N ALA A 50 -6.18 -3.41 4.66
CA ALA A 50 -5.22 -3.15 5.74
C ALA A 50 -5.61 -1.90 6.56
N ALA A 51 -6.04 -0.82 5.89
CA ALA A 51 -6.51 0.39 6.55
C ALA A 51 -7.85 0.21 7.31
N ALA A 52 -8.66 -0.78 6.93
CA ALA A 52 -9.93 -1.15 7.57
C ALA A 52 -9.79 -2.19 8.70
N GLY A 53 -8.55 -2.57 9.05
CA GLY A 53 -8.31 -3.52 10.13
C GLY A 53 -8.76 -2.97 11.49
N HIS A 54 -8.70 -3.78 12.55
CA HIS A 54 -9.29 -3.39 13.84
C HIS A 54 -8.31 -2.64 14.74
N ARG A 55 -7.00 -2.76 14.47
CA ARG A 55 -5.94 -2.11 15.26
C ARG A 55 -5.25 -0.99 14.50
N GLY A 56 -5.70 -0.68 13.28
CA GLY A 56 -5.02 0.24 12.39
C GLY A 56 -3.68 -0.36 12.02
N GLU A 57 -3.74 -1.43 11.22
CA GLU A 57 -2.67 -2.35 10.82
C GLU A 57 -1.61 -1.62 9.97
N PHE A 58 -1.00 -0.63 10.59
CA PHE A 58 -0.13 0.39 10.04
C PHE A 58 1.13 -0.23 9.47
N GLU A 59 1.73 -1.18 10.19
CA GLU A 59 2.90 -1.94 9.74
C GLU A 59 2.61 -2.75 8.48
N VAL A 60 1.40 -3.30 8.34
CA VAL A 60 1.00 -3.98 7.11
C VAL A 60 0.80 -2.99 5.98
N LEU A 61 0.12 -1.86 6.22
CA LEU A 61 -0.07 -0.81 5.22
C LEU A 61 1.28 -0.27 4.71
N LYS A 62 2.19 0.08 5.61
CA LYS A 62 3.54 0.57 5.30
C LYS A 62 4.34 -0.43 4.49
N TRP A 63 4.26 -1.71 4.83
CA TRP A 63 4.90 -2.76 4.07
C TRP A 63 4.29 -2.90 2.67
N LEU A 64 2.96 -2.88 2.54
CA LEU A 64 2.25 -2.94 1.25
C LEU A 64 2.64 -1.76 0.35
N THR A 65 2.66 -0.53 0.88
CA THR A 65 3.12 0.66 0.14
C THR A 65 4.58 0.53 -0.31
N THR A 66 5.46 -0.02 0.54
CA THR A 66 6.87 -0.25 0.18
C THR A 66 7.03 -1.28 -0.95
N LYS A 67 6.09 -2.23 -1.05
CA LYS A 67 6.05 -3.22 -2.13
C LYS A 67 5.33 -2.73 -3.40
N GLY A 68 4.90 -1.47 -3.43
CA GLY A 68 4.23 -0.86 -4.58
C GLY A 68 2.75 -1.21 -4.69
N CYS A 69 2.06 -1.46 -3.56
CA CYS A 69 0.61 -1.53 -3.56
C CYS A 69 0.05 -0.10 -3.79
N PRO A 70 -0.83 0.09 -4.78
CA PRO A 70 -1.43 1.39 -5.05
C PRO A 70 -2.31 1.83 -3.88
N LEU A 71 -2.09 3.07 -3.44
CA LEU A 71 -2.96 3.75 -2.50
C LEU A 71 -4.05 4.48 -3.31
N ASP A 72 -5.28 4.41 -2.83
CA ASP A 72 -6.43 5.09 -3.44
C ASP A 72 -7.24 5.82 -2.37
N GLY A 73 -8.16 6.68 -2.79
CA GLY A 73 -9.11 7.34 -1.90
C GLY A 73 -9.92 6.37 -1.02
N LYS A 74 -10.12 5.11 -1.47
CA LYS A 74 -10.75 4.07 -0.64
C LYS A 74 -9.94 3.73 0.62
N THR A 75 -8.62 3.73 0.53
CA THR A 75 -7.76 3.48 1.69
C THR A 75 -7.94 4.56 2.74
N LEU A 76 -8.08 5.82 2.32
CA LEU A 76 -8.37 6.95 3.20
C LEU A 76 -9.75 6.83 3.85
N GLU A 77 -10.78 6.53 3.05
CA GLU A 77 -12.14 6.33 3.55
C GLU A 77 -12.18 5.22 4.62
N ARG A 78 -11.50 4.09 4.37
CA ARG A 78 -11.42 2.98 5.32
C ARG A 78 -10.65 3.32 6.59
N ALA A 79 -9.55 4.06 6.48
CA ALA A 79 -8.82 4.54 7.65
C ALA A 79 -9.68 5.47 8.52
N CYS A 80 -10.48 6.34 7.89
CA CYS A 80 -11.42 7.22 8.58
C CYS A 80 -12.54 6.43 9.29
N VAL A 81 -13.18 5.49 8.60
CA VAL A 81 -14.26 4.66 9.16
C VAL A 81 -13.75 3.79 10.32
N GLY A 82 -12.51 3.31 10.24
CA GLY A 82 -11.85 2.59 11.33
C GLY A 82 -11.39 3.47 12.51
N GLY A 83 -11.39 4.79 12.35
CA GLY A 83 -10.86 5.72 13.36
C GLY A 83 -9.34 5.68 13.49
N HIS A 84 -8.63 5.21 12.47
CA HIS A 84 -7.18 5.00 12.49
C HIS A 84 -6.44 6.23 11.93
N ASN A 85 -6.28 7.25 12.78
CA ASN A 85 -5.66 8.53 12.43
C ASN A 85 -4.23 8.40 11.88
N LEU A 86 -3.42 7.48 12.42
CA LEU A 86 -2.02 7.29 11.98
C LEU A 86 -1.93 6.76 10.55
N THR A 87 -2.73 5.75 10.21
CA THR A 87 -2.83 5.23 8.84
C THR A 87 -3.40 6.26 7.87
N TYR A 88 -4.36 7.08 8.32
CA TYR A 88 -4.90 8.16 7.50
C TYR A 88 -3.80 9.19 7.18
N GLN A 89 -3.10 9.70 8.19
CA GLN A 89 -2.01 10.66 8.03
C GLN A 89 -0.92 10.13 7.09
N TYR A 90 -0.50 8.88 7.28
CA TYR A 90 0.49 8.24 6.42
C TYR A 90 0.02 8.07 4.98
N ALA A 91 -1.21 7.59 4.78
CA ALA A 91 -1.77 7.41 3.44
C ALA A 91 -1.95 8.76 2.73
N THR A 92 -2.37 9.82 3.44
CA THR A 92 -2.44 11.17 2.86
C THR A 92 -1.07 11.71 2.49
N GLU A 93 -0.06 11.55 3.36
CA GLU A 93 1.30 12.00 3.07
C GLU A 93 1.87 11.29 1.84
N LYS A 94 1.64 9.97 1.73
CA LYS A 94 2.09 9.19 0.58
C LYS A 94 1.40 9.57 -0.71
N LEU A 95 0.08 9.70 -0.71
CA LEU A 95 -0.67 10.11 -1.90
C LEU A 95 -0.27 11.50 -2.41
N MET A 96 0.00 12.44 -1.49
CA MET A 96 0.50 13.78 -1.88
C MET A 96 1.92 13.74 -2.47
N LEU A 97 2.75 12.78 -2.08
CA LEU A 97 4.08 12.59 -2.65
C LEU A 97 4.03 11.90 -4.03
N GLU A 98 3.08 11.01 -4.26
CA GLU A 98 2.91 10.31 -5.54
C GLU A 98 2.44 11.26 -6.65
N ASP A 99 1.50 12.18 -6.36
CA ASP A 99 1.08 13.25 -7.30
C ASP A 99 2.25 14.22 -7.63
N ALA A 100 3.15 14.46 -6.68
CA ALA A 100 4.34 15.27 -6.90
C ALA A 100 5.42 14.56 -7.77
N ALA A 101 5.44 13.23 -7.78
CA ALA A 101 6.37 12.44 -8.59
C ALA A 101 5.94 12.34 -10.07
N GLU A 102 4.68 12.65 -10.38
CA GLU A 102 4.12 12.63 -11.74
C GLU A 102 4.22 13.97 -12.48
N ARG A 103 5.12 14.87 -12.05
CA ARG A 103 5.49 16.08 -12.82
C ARG A 103 6.77 15.86 -13.64
N PRO A 104 6.69 15.35 -14.88
CA PRO A 104 7.74 15.64 -15.84
C PRO A 104 7.60 17.11 -16.24
N ASP A 105 8.58 17.91 -15.83
CA ASP A 105 8.96 19.21 -16.39
C ASP A 105 7.84 20.15 -16.91
N ARG A 106 7.46 21.14 -16.09
CA ARG A 106 7.20 22.48 -16.62
C ARG A 106 7.84 23.53 -15.72
N GLY A 107 9.07 23.90 -16.10
CA GLY A 107 9.59 25.25 -15.94
C GLY A 107 9.66 25.77 -14.51
N VAL A 108 10.74 25.43 -13.81
CA VAL A 108 11.25 26.26 -12.71
C VAL A 108 11.81 27.55 -13.34
N GLU A 109 10.94 28.53 -13.62
CA GLU A 109 11.38 29.91 -13.82
C GLU A 109 11.95 30.39 -12.49
N GLN A 110 13.26 30.53 -12.44
CA GLN A 110 13.98 31.07 -11.31
C GLN A 110 13.51 32.51 -11.05
N ARG A 111 12.55 32.71 -10.14
CA ARG A 111 12.43 34.02 -9.49
C ARG A 111 13.52 34.14 -8.44
N ARG A 112 14.71 34.47 -8.95
CA ARG A 112 15.75 35.17 -8.21
C ARG A 112 15.09 36.40 -7.60
N VAL A 113 14.79 36.35 -6.30
CA VAL A 113 14.39 37.53 -5.54
C VAL A 113 15.59 38.47 -5.56
N GLN A 114 15.59 39.42 -6.52
CA GLN A 114 16.51 40.53 -6.45
C GLN A 114 16.01 41.45 -5.34
N VAL A 115 16.60 41.31 -4.16
CA VAL A 115 16.54 42.34 -3.11
C VAL A 115 17.30 43.54 -3.65
N ARG A 116 16.60 44.61 -4.05
CA ARG A 116 17.25 45.89 -4.36
C ARG A 116 17.58 46.59 -3.03
N PRO A 117 18.78 47.18 -2.87
CA PRO A 117 19.06 48.00 -1.70
C PRO A 117 18.29 49.32 -1.75
N ALA A 118 17.87 49.79 -0.57
CA ALA A 118 17.25 51.08 -0.36
C ALA A 118 18.24 52.22 -0.65
N GLN A 119 17.73 53.33 -1.20
CA GLN A 119 18.44 54.61 -1.32
C GLN A 119 18.53 55.29 0.04
#